data_AF-A0A211ZKP6-F1
#
_entry.id   AF-A0A211ZKP6-F1
#
_cell.length_a   1.000
_cell.length_b   1.000
_cell.length_c   1.000
_cell.angle_alpha   90.00
_cell.angle_beta   90.00
_cell.angle_gamma   90.00
#
_symmetry.space_group_name_H-M   'P 1'
#
loop_
_entity.id
_entity.type
_entity.pdbx_description
1 polymer ?
#
loop_
_entity_poly.entity_id
_entity_poly.type
_entity_poly.pdbx_seq_one_letter_code
_entity_poly.pdbx_strand_id
1 'polypeptide(L)'
;MFTSKEQIEASLRAARVSAARAAALAARAKPCVRLEAIVLAEDETIPLGATRIGGRPDLPAGTAWPVRPPYPDAADRIAETRATLENIRATNEAALARNSPYAWSSDKVEAQARYLLDAIAPVAEARPLTFVAQLDLAGIQTVQPLDPDIPVAGRLVFFYDVEQQPEGVNPEDSAGWVVLHDTADASTLSRIVPPSDAVSSFRPLRGHGRAAVSPVPEEEAFPSDRSDPDRASLVEWYSDRYDALLGRIDWRAHQAGGHPDQIQLGPQPGRKAEDWILLMQIDSDHRSGMTWGDSGMLYVWIRREDLQARRFDRARVILQSL
;
A
#
# COMPACT_ATOMS: atom_id res chain seq x y z
N MET A 1 2.29 -3.32 -19.11
CA MET A 1 1.98 -4.46 -18.22
C MET A 1 2.29 -5.73 -18.97
N PHE A 2 3.07 -6.62 -18.36
CA PHE A 2 3.43 -7.89 -18.97
C PHE A 2 2.40 -8.96 -18.64
N THR A 3 2.14 -9.86 -19.58
CA THR A 3 1.26 -11.02 -19.42
C THR A 3 2.03 -12.33 -19.43
N SER A 4 3.35 -12.31 -19.67
CA SER A 4 4.19 -13.50 -19.64
C SER A 4 5.65 -13.15 -19.31
N LYS A 5 6.44 -14.17 -18.93
CA LYS A 5 7.87 -14.01 -18.66
C LYS A 5 8.66 -13.71 -19.93
N GLU A 6 8.24 -14.28 -21.06
CA GLU A 6 8.85 -14.07 -22.38
C GLU A 6 8.72 -12.61 -22.83
N GLN A 7 7.61 -11.95 -22.52
CA GLN A 7 7.45 -10.52 -22.80
C GLN A 7 8.41 -9.66 -21.96
N ILE A 8 8.64 -10.04 -20.70
CA ILE A 8 9.63 -9.36 -19.83
C ILE A 8 11.03 -9.55 -20.40
N GLU A 9 11.40 -10.78 -20.75
CA GLU A 9 12.71 -11.09 -21.34
C GLU A 9 12.93 -10.32 -22.64
N ALA A 10 11.94 -10.32 -23.55
CA ALA A 10 12.01 -9.59 -24.81
C ALA A 10 12.14 -8.07 -24.59
N SER A 11 11.42 -7.51 -23.61
CA SER A 11 11.49 -6.10 -23.26
C SER A 11 12.87 -5.71 -22.68
N LEU A 12 13.44 -6.52 -21.78
CA LEU A 12 14.78 -6.32 -21.24
C LEU A 12 15.85 -6.38 -22.34
N ARG A 13 15.74 -7.36 -23.26
CA ARG A 13 16.64 -7.48 -24.42
C ARG A 13 16.52 -6.28 -25.36
N ALA A 14 15.32 -5.75 -25.57
CA ALA A 14 15.11 -4.55 -26.37
C ALA A 14 15.79 -3.30 -25.75
N ALA A 15 15.85 -3.24 -24.42
CA ALA A 15 16.63 -2.24 -23.67
C ALA A 15 18.13 -2.55 -23.59
N ARG A 16 18.63 -3.53 -24.36
CA ARG A 16 20.04 -3.93 -24.45
C ARG A 16 20.63 -4.59 -23.21
N VAL A 17 19.80 -5.09 -22.30
CA VAL A 17 20.24 -6.01 -21.24
C VAL A 17 20.70 -7.32 -21.88
N SER A 18 21.84 -7.86 -21.46
CA SER A 18 22.39 -9.11 -21.98
C SER A 18 21.36 -10.26 -21.93
N ALA A 19 21.39 -11.14 -22.94
CA ALA A 19 20.44 -12.24 -23.06
C ALA A 19 20.40 -13.14 -21.82
N ALA A 20 21.56 -13.43 -21.23
CA ALA A 20 21.67 -14.25 -20.03
C ALA A 20 21.00 -13.58 -18.82
N ARG A 21 21.22 -12.28 -18.62
CA ARG A 21 20.60 -11.54 -17.52
C ARG A 21 19.11 -11.32 -17.73
N ALA A 22 18.68 -10.97 -18.94
CA ALA A 22 17.27 -10.83 -19.28
C ALA A 22 16.48 -12.11 -18.98
N ALA A 23 17.00 -13.27 -19.39
CA ALA A 23 16.40 -14.58 -19.09
C ALA A 23 16.36 -14.86 -17.57
N ALA A 24 17.46 -14.57 -16.85
CA ALA A 24 17.53 -14.78 -15.41
C ALA A 24 16.52 -13.92 -14.62
N LEU A 25 16.34 -12.65 -15.00
CA LEU A 25 15.35 -11.76 -14.38
C LEU A 25 13.92 -12.17 -14.73
N ALA A 26 13.65 -12.48 -15.99
CA ALA A 26 12.33 -12.95 -16.43
C ALA A 26 11.92 -14.26 -15.73
N ALA A 27 12.86 -15.19 -15.51
CA ALA A 27 12.59 -16.44 -14.79
C ALA A 27 12.10 -16.21 -13.35
N ARG A 28 12.57 -15.13 -12.70
CA ARG A 28 12.20 -14.73 -11.32
C ARG A 28 10.94 -13.85 -11.25
N ALA A 29 10.35 -13.48 -12.39
CA ALA A 29 9.10 -12.75 -12.41
C ALA A 29 7.94 -13.59 -11.83
N LYS A 30 6.97 -12.94 -11.18
CA LYS A 30 5.89 -13.62 -10.45
C LYS A 30 4.52 -13.35 -11.09
N PRO A 31 3.63 -14.36 -11.19
CA PRO A 31 2.24 -14.15 -11.58
C PRO A 31 1.55 -13.23 -10.57
N CYS A 32 0.75 -12.30 -11.07
CA CYS A 32 -0.10 -11.41 -10.29
C CYS A 32 -1.44 -11.15 -10.98
N VAL A 33 -2.42 -10.67 -10.25
CA VAL A 33 -3.70 -10.23 -10.82
C VAL A 33 -3.83 -8.73 -10.63
N ARG A 34 -4.02 -8.01 -11.73
CA ARG A 34 -4.22 -6.56 -11.72
C ARG A 34 -5.69 -6.27 -11.55
N LEU A 35 -6.02 -5.34 -10.66
CA LEU A 35 -7.39 -5.05 -10.29
C LEU A 35 -7.84 -3.81 -11.07
N GLU A 36 -8.49 -4.05 -12.20
CA GLU A 36 -9.15 -3.01 -12.97
C GLU A 36 -10.41 -2.58 -12.23
N ALA A 37 -10.27 -1.48 -11.49
CA ALA A 37 -11.31 -0.97 -10.62
C ALA A 37 -12.25 -0.05 -11.41
N ILE A 38 -13.54 -0.40 -11.42
CA ILE A 38 -14.61 0.39 -12.06
C ILE A 38 -15.41 1.08 -10.98
N VAL A 39 -15.63 2.38 -11.16
CA VAL A 39 -16.47 3.19 -10.28
C VAL A 39 -17.92 2.74 -10.44
N LEU A 40 -18.59 2.44 -9.33
CA LEU A 40 -20.01 2.14 -9.32
C LEU A 40 -20.79 3.29 -8.68
N ALA A 41 -22.08 3.39 -9.03
CA ALA A 41 -22.97 4.39 -8.45
C ALA A 41 -23.29 4.07 -6.98
N GLU A 42 -23.49 2.79 -6.65
CA GLU A 42 -23.94 2.33 -5.32
C GLU A 42 -23.16 1.08 -4.91
N ASP A 43 -22.76 1.01 -3.64
CA ASP A 43 -22.01 -0.10 -3.04
C ASP A 43 -22.83 -1.41 -3.09
N GLU A 44 -24.15 -1.27 -2.95
CA GLU A 44 -25.14 -2.34 -2.93
C GLU A 44 -25.18 -3.17 -4.21
N THR A 45 -24.70 -2.60 -5.33
CA THR A 45 -24.61 -3.31 -6.61
C THR A 45 -23.46 -4.30 -6.69
N ILE A 46 -22.48 -4.23 -5.77
CA ILE A 46 -21.39 -5.20 -5.68
C ILE A 46 -21.91 -6.45 -4.95
N PRO A 47 -21.79 -7.66 -5.55
CA PRO A 47 -22.15 -8.90 -4.85
C PRO A 47 -21.38 -9.05 -3.54
N LEU A 48 -22.04 -9.60 -2.51
CA LEU A 48 -21.39 -9.88 -1.22
C LEU A 48 -20.21 -10.84 -1.41
N GLY A 49 -19.10 -10.50 -0.76
CA GLY A 49 -17.84 -11.22 -0.79
C GLY A 49 -16.97 -10.96 -2.01
N ALA A 50 -17.44 -10.21 -3.01
CA ALA A 50 -16.66 -9.93 -4.23
C ALA A 50 -15.51 -8.95 -3.98
N THR A 51 -14.44 -9.06 -4.77
CA THR A 51 -13.30 -8.13 -4.76
C THR A 51 -13.74 -6.68 -4.93
N ARG A 52 -13.31 -5.80 -4.02
CA ARG A 52 -13.58 -4.35 -4.07
C ARG A 52 -12.49 -3.52 -3.40
N ILE A 53 -12.49 -2.24 -3.74
CA ILE A 53 -11.60 -1.22 -3.18
C ILE A 53 -12.51 -0.07 -2.71
N GLY A 54 -12.40 0.32 -1.45
CA GLY A 54 -13.30 1.26 -0.80
C GLY A 54 -14.72 0.71 -0.58
N GLY A 55 -15.63 1.55 -0.11
CA GLY A 55 -16.99 1.18 0.27
C GLY A 55 -17.07 0.59 1.67
N ARG A 56 -17.92 -0.42 1.84
CA ARG A 56 -18.08 -1.17 3.09
C ARG A 56 -17.62 -2.63 2.96
N PRO A 57 -17.01 -3.21 4.00
CA PRO A 57 -16.58 -4.61 4.01
C PRO A 57 -17.78 -5.56 4.08
N ASP A 58 -17.64 -6.73 3.47
CA ASP A 58 -18.59 -7.83 3.67
C ASP A 58 -18.02 -8.82 4.68
N LEU A 59 -18.66 -8.92 5.84
CA LEU A 59 -18.22 -9.75 6.96
C LEU A 59 -19.43 -10.46 7.59
N PRO A 60 -19.22 -11.56 8.35
CA PRO A 60 -20.30 -12.21 9.09
C PRO A 60 -21.05 -11.22 9.99
N ALA A 61 -22.36 -11.36 10.07
CA ALA A 61 -23.19 -10.50 10.91
C ALA A 61 -22.71 -10.50 12.38
N GLY A 62 -22.62 -9.31 12.98
CA GLY A 62 -22.14 -9.13 14.35
C GLY A 62 -20.61 -9.07 14.50
N THR A 63 -19.85 -9.13 13.40
CA THR A 63 -18.39 -8.88 13.45
C THR A 63 -18.11 -7.49 14.00
N ALA A 64 -17.27 -7.41 15.04
CA ALA A 64 -16.85 -6.13 15.59
C ALA A 64 -16.01 -5.34 14.58
N TRP A 65 -16.26 -4.04 14.48
CA TRP A 65 -15.47 -3.17 13.61
C TRP A 65 -14.01 -3.13 14.09
N PRO A 66 -13.00 -3.25 13.20
CA PRO A 66 -11.61 -3.12 13.60
C PRO A 66 -11.29 -1.75 14.19
N VAL A 67 -10.74 -1.74 15.40
CA VAL A 67 -10.34 -0.55 16.13
C VAL A 67 -8.86 -0.65 16.42
N ARG A 68 -8.10 0.37 16.01
CA ARG A 68 -6.72 0.56 16.43
C ARG A 68 -6.70 0.96 17.91
N PRO A 69 -5.86 0.34 18.76
CA PRO A 69 -5.55 0.86 20.09
C PRO A 69 -4.67 2.12 20.01
N PRO A 70 -4.54 2.94 21.06
CA PRO A 70 -3.48 3.97 21.11
C PRO A 70 -2.16 3.42 20.60
N TYR A 71 -1.45 4.17 19.75
CA TYR A 71 -0.14 3.72 19.27
C TYR A 71 0.78 3.49 20.48
N PRO A 72 1.50 2.36 20.53
CA PRO A 72 2.37 2.06 21.67
C PRO A 72 3.42 3.14 21.96
N ASP A 73 3.87 3.85 20.93
CA ASP A 73 4.82 4.96 20.96
C ASP A 73 4.14 6.35 20.90
N ALA A 74 2.85 6.45 21.23
CA ALA A 74 2.09 7.71 21.16
C ALA A 74 2.77 8.88 21.90
N ALA A 75 3.35 8.62 23.07
CA ALA A 75 4.06 9.62 23.85
C ALA A 75 5.28 10.20 23.09
N ASP A 76 6.02 9.34 22.39
CA ASP A 76 7.20 9.74 21.62
C ASP A 76 6.79 10.55 20.39
N ARG A 77 5.76 10.11 19.66
CA ARG A 77 5.22 10.87 18.51
C ARG A 77 4.72 12.26 18.91
N ILE A 78 4.06 12.37 20.07
CA ILE A 78 3.60 13.66 20.62
C ILE A 78 4.79 14.54 21.03
N ALA A 79 5.82 13.96 21.65
CA ALA A 79 7.01 14.68 22.05
C ALA A 79 7.79 15.22 20.82
N GLU A 80 7.94 14.41 19.78
CA GLU A 80 8.57 14.80 18.51
C GLU A 80 7.80 15.93 17.82
N THR A 81 6.46 15.84 17.81
CA THR A 81 5.60 16.91 17.27
C THR A 81 5.81 18.22 18.03
N ARG A 82 5.89 18.18 19.36
CA ARG A 82 6.16 19.37 20.19
C ARG A 82 7.54 19.95 19.91
N ALA A 83 8.57 19.12 19.81
CA ALA A 83 9.92 19.56 19.46
C ALA A 83 9.97 20.21 18.07
N THR A 84 9.23 19.66 17.10
CA THR A 84 9.09 20.24 15.75
C THR A 84 8.47 21.63 15.82
N LEU A 85 7.44 21.83 16.64
CA LEU A 85 6.81 23.14 16.85
C LEU A 85 7.75 24.16 17.48
N GLU A 86 8.54 23.76 18.46
CA GLU A 86 9.58 24.61 19.06
C GLU A 86 10.61 25.03 18.00
N ASN A 87 11.05 24.10 17.15
CA ASN A 87 11.97 24.39 16.07
C ASN A 87 11.38 25.33 15.00
N ILE A 88 10.11 25.15 14.63
CA ILE A 88 9.39 26.05 13.70
C ILE A 88 9.37 27.47 14.27
N ARG A 89 9.01 27.61 15.55
CA ARG A 89 8.96 28.91 16.24
C ARG A 89 10.33 29.58 16.29
N ALA A 90 11.36 28.86 16.71
CA ALA A 90 12.73 29.37 16.79
C ALA A 90 13.29 29.77 15.41
N THR A 91 13.06 28.94 14.39
CA THR A 91 13.47 29.22 13.00
C THR A 91 12.75 30.47 12.46
N ASN A 92 11.46 30.62 12.75
CA ASN A 92 10.70 31.79 12.34
C ASN A 92 11.15 33.07 13.04
N GLU A 93 11.44 33.01 14.35
CA GLU A 93 11.99 34.13 15.11
C GLU A 93 13.34 34.59 14.54
N ALA A 94 14.24 33.66 14.23
CA ALA A 94 15.51 33.96 13.59
C ALA A 94 15.34 34.55 12.18
N ALA A 95 14.31 34.14 11.43
CA ALA A 95 13.99 34.70 10.13
C ALA A 95 13.45 36.13 10.23
N LEU A 96 12.58 36.41 11.20
CA LEU A 96 12.07 37.75 11.52
C LEU A 96 13.21 38.70 11.93
N ALA A 97 14.12 38.25 12.79
CA ALA A 97 15.27 39.04 13.24
C ALA A 97 16.21 39.46 12.08
N ARG A 98 16.22 38.71 10.98
CA ARG A 98 17.00 39.01 9.77
C ARG A 98 16.19 39.72 8.67
N ASN A 99 14.97 40.18 8.95
CA ASN A 99 14.03 40.73 7.97
C ASN A 99 13.88 39.83 6.72
N SER A 100 13.84 38.52 6.92
CA SER A 100 13.73 37.56 5.82
C SER A 100 12.34 37.64 5.16
N PRO A 101 12.25 37.64 3.82
CA PRO A 101 10.96 37.58 3.13
C PRO A 101 10.23 36.23 3.31
N TYR A 102 10.90 35.23 3.87
CA TYR A 102 10.33 33.91 4.15
C TYR A 102 9.77 33.76 5.57
N ALA A 103 9.92 34.80 6.41
CA ALA A 103 9.34 34.78 7.75
C ALA A 103 7.81 34.74 7.68
N TRP A 104 7.22 33.88 8.49
CA TRP A 104 5.77 33.74 8.63
C TRP A 104 5.23 34.74 9.64
N SER A 105 3.99 35.16 9.43
CA SER A 105 3.23 35.91 10.43
C SER A 105 2.99 35.04 11.67
N SER A 106 2.81 35.68 12.82
CA SER A 106 2.46 34.99 14.07
C SER A 106 1.20 34.14 13.91
N ASP A 107 0.19 34.65 13.20
CA ASP A 107 -1.05 33.91 12.92
C ASP A 107 -0.80 32.62 12.14
N LYS A 108 0.11 32.65 11.15
CA LYS A 108 0.46 31.47 10.37
C LYS A 108 1.22 30.45 11.21
N VAL A 109 2.13 30.89 12.09
CA VAL A 109 2.83 30.00 13.02
C VAL A 109 1.84 29.33 13.98
N GLU A 110 0.90 30.07 14.56
CA GLU A 110 -0.09 29.49 15.48
C GLU A 110 -1.14 28.62 14.77
N ALA A 111 -1.49 28.95 13.52
CA ALA A 111 -2.31 28.06 12.70
C ALA A 111 -1.61 26.72 12.42
N GLN A 112 -0.32 26.76 12.09
CA GLN A 112 0.50 25.55 11.91
C GLN A 112 0.61 24.75 13.21
N ALA A 113 0.75 25.43 14.36
CA ALA A 113 0.82 24.78 15.65
C ALA A 113 -0.48 24.04 16.00
N ARG A 114 -1.64 24.68 15.81
CA ARG A 114 -2.94 24.03 16.00
C ARG A 114 -3.10 22.82 15.08
N TYR A 115 -2.79 22.98 13.79
CA TYR A 115 -2.88 21.89 12.82
C TYR A 115 -2.07 20.66 13.25
N LEU A 116 -0.80 20.84 13.65
CA LEU A 116 0.05 19.72 14.05
C LEU A 116 -0.41 19.06 15.37
N LEU A 117 -0.88 19.85 16.34
CA LEU A 117 -1.40 19.31 17.60
C LEU A 117 -2.71 18.56 17.41
N ASP A 118 -3.61 19.07 16.58
CA ASP A 118 -4.88 18.42 16.25
C ASP A 118 -4.63 17.14 15.45
N ALA A 119 -3.67 17.15 14.53
CA ALA A 119 -3.30 15.99 13.72
C ALA A 119 -2.68 14.86 14.57
N ILE A 120 -1.88 15.18 15.59
CA ILE A 120 -1.23 14.16 16.43
C ILE A 120 -2.11 13.66 17.58
N ALA A 121 -3.10 14.44 18.05
CA ALA A 121 -3.94 14.06 19.18
C ALA A 121 -4.55 12.64 19.10
N PRO A 122 -5.05 12.16 17.93
CA PRO A 122 -5.63 10.82 17.79
C PRO A 122 -4.68 9.66 18.11
N VAL A 123 -3.34 9.84 18.06
CA VAL A 123 -2.40 8.73 18.25
C VAL A 123 -2.48 8.11 19.66
N ALA A 124 -2.90 8.91 20.66
CA ALA A 124 -3.06 8.47 22.04
C ALA A 124 -4.44 7.87 22.34
N GLU A 125 -5.33 7.80 21.35
CA GLU A 125 -6.70 7.33 21.48
C GLU A 125 -6.92 6.04 20.69
N ALA A 126 -7.91 5.25 21.12
CA ALA A 126 -8.43 4.17 20.30
C ALA A 126 -9.27 4.77 19.15
N ARG A 127 -9.04 4.31 17.91
CA ARG A 127 -9.71 4.84 16.72
C ARG A 127 -10.21 3.71 15.81
N PRO A 128 -11.46 3.78 15.32
CA PRO A 128 -11.92 2.83 14.30
C PRO A 128 -11.07 2.97 13.04
N LEU A 129 -10.62 1.85 12.49
CA LEU A 129 -9.86 1.83 11.25
C LEU A 129 -10.78 1.99 10.04
N THR A 130 -10.27 2.55 8.95
CA THR A 130 -11.01 2.69 7.70
C THR A 130 -10.84 1.43 6.87
N PHE A 131 -11.94 0.94 6.31
CA PHE A 131 -11.92 -0.14 5.33
C PHE A 131 -11.27 0.34 4.02
N VAL A 132 -10.26 -0.39 3.55
CA VAL A 132 -9.52 -0.06 2.33
C VAL A 132 -9.91 -0.99 1.18
N ALA A 133 -9.87 -2.30 1.38
CA ALA A 133 -10.14 -3.25 0.31
C ALA A 133 -10.55 -4.63 0.83
N GLN A 134 -11.24 -5.40 -0.01
CA GLN A 134 -11.36 -6.84 0.17
C GLN A 134 -11.07 -7.58 -1.14
N LEU A 135 -10.42 -8.73 -1.06
CA LEU A 135 -10.13 -9.59 -2.21
C LEU A 135 -10.83 -10.94 -2.05
N ASP A 136 -11.64 -11.32 -3.02
CA ASP A 136 -12.15 -12.69 -3.18
C ASP A 136 -11.04 -13.59 -3.73
N LEU A 137 -10.45 -14.44 -2.89
CA LEU A 137 -9.31 -15.25 -3.28
C LEU A 137 -9.67 -16.31 -4.32
N ALA A 138 -10.89 -16.86 -4.28
CA ALA A 138 -11.33 -17.84 -5.28
C ALA A 138 -11.49 -17.18 -6.66
N GLY A 139 -12.10 -15.99 -6.70
CA GLY A 139 -12.21 -15.19 -7.91
C GLY A 139 -10.85 -14.80 -8.49
N ILE A 140 -9.90 -14.38 -7.65
CA ILE A 140 -8.54 -14.03 -8.06
C ILE A 140 -7.79 -15.24 -8.64
N GLN A 141 -7.83 -16.39 -7.96
CA GLN A 141 -7.12 -17.60 -8.39
C GLN A 141 -7.73 -18.21 -9.67
N THR A 142 -9.01 -17.95 -9.93
CA THR A 142 -9.66 -18.32 -11.21
C THR A 142 -9.11 -17.52 -12.39
N VAL A 143 -8.76 -16.25 -12.18
CA VAL A 143 -8.12 -15.42 -13.22
C VAL A 143 -6.72 -15.94 -13.52
N GLN A 144 -5.94 -16.22 -12.47
CA GLN A 144 -4.60 -16.78 -12.58
C GLN A 144 -4.13 -17.34 -11.23
N PRO A 145 -3.45 -18.51 -11.21
CA PRO A 145 -2.77 -18.99 -10.01
C PRO A 145 -1.69 -18.01 -9.51
N LEU A 146 -1.75 -17.68 -8.22
CA LEU A 146 -0.75 -16.86 -7.53
C LEU A 146 0.33 -17.73 -6.86
N ASP A 147 1.10 -17.16 -5.92
CA ASP A 147 2.02 -17.94 -5.08
C ASP A 147 1.26 -19.06 -4.36
N PRO A 148 1.76 -20.31 -4.36
CA PRO A 148 1.06 -21.47 -3.83
C PRO A 148 0.69 -21.37 -2.33
N ASP A 149 1.36 -20.51 -1.57
CA ASP A 149 1.02 -20.31 -0.15
C ASP A 149 -0.18 -19.37 0.07
N ILE A 150 -0.53 -18.55 -0.93
CA ILE A 150 -1.72 -17.69 -0.88
C ILE A 150 -2.96 -18.61 -0.88
N PRO A 151 -3.88 -18.46 0.10
CA PRO A 151 -5.08 -19.28 0.14
C PRO A 151 -5.88 -19.20 -1.16
N VAL A 152 -6.47 -20.33 -1.57
CA VAL A 152 -7.27 -20.41 -2.80
C VAL A 152 -8.75 -20.02 -2.61
N ALA A 153 -9.17 -19.81 -1.37
CA ALA A 153 -10.55 -19.52 -1.00
C ALA A 153 -10.62 -18.63 0.24
N GLY A 154 -11.80 -18.08 0.47
CA GLY A 154 -12.04 -17.04 1.46
C GLY A 154 -11.70 -15.66 0.92
N ARG A 155 -11.65 -14.68 1.82
CA ARG A 155 -11.46 -13.27 1.50
C ARG A 155 -10.35 -12.69 2.35
N LEU A 156 -9.49 -11.88 1.74
CA LEU A 156 -8.65 -10.96 2.50
C LEU A 156 -9.40 -9.65 2.68
N VAL A 157 -9.49 -9.14 3.91
CA VAL A 157 -10.17 -7.88 4.22
C VAL A 157 -9.18 -6.97 4.94
N PHE A 158 -8.97 -5.76 4.42
CA PHE A 158 -7.92 -4.85 4.86
C PHE A 158 -8.48 -3.53 5.39
N PHE A 159 -8.03 -3.15 6.59
CA PHE A 159 -8.34 -1.90 7.26
C PHE A 159 -7.04 -1.17 7.62
N TYR A 160 -7.08 0.16 7.55
CA TYR A 160 -5.90 1.02 7.72
C TYR A 160 -6.24 2.34 8.43
N ASP A 161 -5.29 2.89 9.16
CA ASP A 161 -5.37 4.20 9.80
C ASP A 161 -5.08 5.28 8.77
N VAL A 162 -6.12 5.74 8.09
CA VAL A 162 -6.02 6.75 7.03
C VAL A 162 -5.82 8.17 7.57
N GLU A 163 -6.05 8.38 8.88
CA GLU A 163 -5.81 9.67 9.54
C GLU A 163 -4.31 9.85 9.79
N GLN A 164 -3.63 8.81 10.29
CA GLN A 164 -2.21 8.87 10.64
C GLN A 164 -1.28 8.37 9.53
N GLN A 165 -1.79 7.56 8.60
CA GLN A 165 -1.05 6.96 7.49
C GLN A 165 0.35 6.44 7.87
N PRO A 166 0.46 5.52 8.85
CA PRO A 166 1.75 5.03 9.28
C PRO A 166 2.51 4.34 8.15
N GLU A 167 3.79 4.70 7.97
CA GLU A 167 4.61 4.26 6.85
C GLU A 167 5.03 2.79 6.91
N GLY A 168 5.06 2.21 8.12
CA GLY A 168 5.39 0.80 8.35
C GLY A 168 6.87 0.53 8.58
N VAL A 169 7.68 1.58 8.68
CA VAL A 169 9.11 1.51 9.01
C VAL A 169 9.31 1.27 10.51
N ASN A 170 8.44 1.84 11.35
CA ASN A 170 8.46 1.63 12.79
C ASN A 170 7.64 0.38 13.15
N PRO A 171 8.16 -0.57 13.96
CA PRO A 171 7.37 -1.73 14.40
C PRO A 171 6.01 -1.37 15.01
N GLU A 172 5.91 -0.26 15.76
CA GLU A 172 4.68 0.17 16.43
C GLU A 172 3.59 0.66 15.46
N ASP A 173 3.97 0.96 14.20
CA ASP A 173 3.03 1.28 13.13
C ASP A 173 2.01 0.16 12.89
N SER A 174 2.35 -1.08 13.27
CA SER A 174 1.45 -2.24 13.12
C SER A 174 0.13 -2.13 13.89
N ALA A 175 0.02 -1.22 14.85
CA ALA A 175 -1.27 -0.88 15.45
C ALA A 175 -2.24 -0.23 14.45
N GLY A 176 -1.73 0.39 13.39
CA GLY A 176 -2.49 1.17 12.40
C GLY A 176 -3.11 0.35 11.27
N TRP A 177 -3.06 -0.98 11.31
CA TRP A 177 -3.73 -1.81 10.31
C TRP A 177 -4.25 -3.13 10.86
N VAL A 178 -5.25 -3.66 10.15
CA VAL A 178 -5.77 -5.01 10.39
C VAL A 178 -5.97 -5.70 9.04
N VAL A 179 -5.45 -6.91 8.92
CA VAL A 179 -5.69 -7.81 7.80
C VAL A 179 -6.42 -9.04 8.32
N LEU A 180 -7.61 -9.30 7.80
CA LEU A 180 -8.42 -10.47 8.14
C LEU A 180 -8.40 -11.47 6.98
N HIS A 181 -8.33 -12.76 7.30
CA HIS A 181 -8.68 -13.82 6.37
C HIS A 181 -10.02 -14.41 6.78
N ASP A 182 -11.08 -13.98 6.11
CA ASP A 182 -12.44 -14.43 6.35
C ASP A 182 -12.75 -15.64 5.46
N THR A 183 -13.19 -16.73 6.09
CA THR A 183 -13.50 -18.00 5.41
C THR A 183 -14.98 -18.33 5.41
N ALA A 184 -15.84 -17.43 5.90
CA ALA A 184 -17.27 -17.64 5.93
C ALA A 184 -17.86 -17.82 4.52
N ASP A 185 -19.01 -18.48 4.43
CA ASP A 185 -19.72 -18.59 3.16
C ASP A 185 -20.31 -17.24 2.76
N ALA A 186 -20.28 -16.91 1.45
CA ALA A 186 -20.77 -15.64 0.95
C ALA A 186 -22.25 -15.38 1.29
N SER A 187 -23.07 -16.44 1.41
CA SER A 187 -24.48 -16.35 1.81
C SER A 187 -24.69 -15.94 3.27
N THR A 188 -23.66 -16.03 4.11
CA THR A 188 -23.70 -15.65 5.53
C THR A 188 -23.17 -14.24 5.80
N LEU A 189 -22.69 -13.57 4.76
CA LEU A 189 -22.12 -12.23 4.87
C LEU A 189 -23.18 -11.16 4.94
N SER A 190 -22.81 -10.06 5.56
CA SER A 190 -23.53 -8.80 5.54
C SER A 190 -22.56 -7.66 5.22
N ARG A 191 -23.04 -6.63 4.52
CA ARG A 191 -22.27 -5.41 4.32
C ARG A 191 -22.29 -4.59 5.60
N ILE A 192 -21.16 -4.55 6.31
CA ILE A 192 -21.10 -3.92 7.64
C ILE A 192 -20.96 -2.41 7.51
N VAL A 193 -21.77 -1.69 8.29
CA VAL A 193 -21.76 -0.22 8.35
C VAL A 193 -20.68 0.23 9.34
N PRO A 194 -19.89 1.27 9.03
CA PRO A 194 -18.96 1.85 10.00
C PRO A 194 -19.68 2.29 11.29
N PRO A 195 -19.00 2.28 12.43
CA PRO A 195 -19.60 2.58 13.73
C PRO A 195 -20.10 4.03 13.86
N SER A 196 -19.62 4.95 13.01
CA SER A 196 -20.12 6.32 12.90
C SER A 196 -19.75 6.92 11.54
N ASP A 197 -20.44 8.00 11.16
CA ASP A 197 -20.11 8.78 9.95
C ASP A 197 -18.74 9.50 10.04
N ALA A 198 -18.15 9.56 11.24
CA ALA A 198 -16.83 10.14 11.44
C ALA A 198 -15.69 9.21 10.97
N VAL A 199 -15.97 7.92 10.76
CA VAL A 199 -15.00 7.00 10.16
C VAL A 199 -14.84 7.37 8.69
N SER A 200 -13.64 7.78 8.31
CA SER A 200 -13.31 8.04 6.92
C SER A 200 -13.69 6.85 6.05
N SER A 201 -14.32 7.11 4.91
CA SER A 201 -14.74 6.08 3.96
C SER A 201 -14.40 6.49 2.54
N PHE A 202 -14.07 5.49 1.73
CA PHE A 202 -13.77 5.68 0.33
C PHE A 202 -14.96 5.28 -0.54
N ARG A 203 -15.10 5.90 -1.71
CA ARG A 203 -16.13 5.53 -2.68
C ARG A 203 -15.86 4.12 -3.22
N PRO A 204 -16.87 3.22 -3.27
CA PRO A 204 -16.67 1.84 -3.70
C PRO A 204 -16.26 1.74 -5.17
N LEU A 205 -15.24 0.93 -5.43
CA LEU A 205 -14.83 0.48 -6.75
C LEU A 205 -14.94 -1.05 -6.82
N ARG A 206 -15.54 -1.56 -7.89
CA ARG A 206 -15.56 -3.00 -8.17
C ARG A 206 -14.29 -3.41 -8.90
N GLY A 207 -13.52 -4.31 -8.31
CA GLY A 207 -12.30 -4.83 -8.91
C GLY A 207 -12.58 -5.97 -9.89
N HIS A 208 -12.08 -5.86 -11.11
CA HIS A 208 -12.04 -6.97 -12.07
C HIS A 208 -10.59 -7.42 -12.25
N GLY A 209 -10.35 -8.72 -12.12
CA GLY A 209 -9.01 -9.27 -12.22
C GLY A 209 -8.57 -9.44 -13.67
N ARG A 210 -7.37 -8.96 -13.99
CA ARG A 210 -6.66 -9.25 -15.24
C ARG A 210 -5.35 -9.95 -14.93
N ALA A 211 -5.11 -11.10 -15.57
CA ALA A 211 -3.86 -11.84 -15.42
C ALA A 211 -2.67 -11.00 -15.91
N ALA A 212 -1.60 -10.98 -15.10
CA ALA A 212 -0.37 -10.28 -15.41
C ALA A 212 0.85 -11.00 -14.81
N VAL A 213 2.03 -10.58 -15.23
CA VAL A 213 3.31 -11.00 -14.65
C VAL A 213 4.06 -9.76 -14.21
N SER A 214 4.44 -9.74 -12.95
CA SER A 214 5.21 -8.68 -12.31
C SER A 214 6.71 -8.97 -12.42
N PRO A 215 7.52 -8.03 -12.92
CA PRO A 215 8.97 -8.21 -13.00
C PRO A 215 9.61 -8.17 -11.60
N VAL A 216 10.85 -8.62 -11.50
CA VAL A 216 11.63 -8.52 -10.26
C VAL A 216 11.75 -7.04 -9.84
N PRO A 217 11.68 -6.70 -8.54
CA PRO A 217 11.89 -5.33 -8.06
C PRO A 217 13.28 -4.80 -8.38
N GLU A 218 13.44 -3.48 -8.43
CA GLU A 218 14.69 -2.82 -8.85
C GLU A 218 15.88 -3.27 -7.98
N GLU A 219 15.71 -3.22 -6.67
CA GLU A 219 16.73 -3.59 -5.67
C GLU A 219 17.25 -5.03 -5.84
N GLU A 220 16.40 -5.92 -6.33
CA GLU A 220 16.70 -7.33 -6.51
C GLU A 220 17.28 -7.68 -7.90
N ALA A 221 17.10 -6.76 -8.86
CA ALA A 221 17.59 -6.91 -10.22
C ALA A 221 18.97 -6.27 -10.42
N PHE A 222 19.29 -5.26 -9.63
CA PHE A 222 20.52 -4.49 -9.81
C PHE A 222 21.76 -5.24 -9.32
N PRO A 223 22.82 -5.30 -10.13
CA PRO A 223 24.08 -5.90 -9.71
C PRO A 223 24.74 -5.05 -8.62
N SER A 224 25.35 -5.72 -7.63
CA SER A 224 26.17 -5.07 -6.61
C SER A 224 27.42 -4.42 -7.20
N ASP A 225 27.93 -4.98 -8.30
CA ASP A 225 29.05 -4.42 -9.05
C ASP A 225 28.59 -3.24 -9.92
N ARG A 226 29.15 -2.06 -9.66
CA ARG A 226 28.83 -0.83 -10.41
C ARG A 226 29.42 -0.84 -11.83
N SER A 227 30.40 -1.69 -12.11
CA SER A 227 31.02 -1.83 -13.43
C SER A 227 30.30 -2.82 -14.35
N ASP A 228 29.22 -3.42 -13.87
CA ASP A 228 28.44 -4.38 -14.64
C ASP A 228 27.92 -3.77 -15.96
N PRO A 229 28.16 -4.42 -17.12
CA PRO A 229 27.84 -3.87 -18.43
C PRO A 229 26.33 -3.67 -18.66
N ASP A 230 25.47 -4.42 -17.96
CA ASP A 230 24.02 -4.29 -18.10
C ASP A 230 23.43 -3.18 -17.20
N ARG A 231 24.22 -2.62 -16.27
CA ARG A 231 23.70 -1.70 -15.24
C ARG A 231 23.02 -0.48 -15.84
N ALA A 232 23.61 0.14 -16.86
CA ALA A 232 23.03 1.33 -17.50
C ALA A 232 21.70 0.99 -18.19
N SER A 233 21.64 -0.13 -18.91
CA SER A 233 20.41 -0.64 -19.54
C SER A 233 19.32 -0.99 -18.55
N LEU A 234 19.68 -1.54 -17.38
CA LEU A 234 18.72 -1.79 -16.30
C LEU A 234 18.16 -0.48 -15.73
N VAL A 235 19.02 0.51 -15.46
CA VAL A 235 18.57 1.86 -15.04
C VAL A 235 17.55 2.41 -16.01
N GLU A 236 17.87 2.44 -17.30
CA GLU A 236 16.97 2.95 -18.34
C GLU A 236 15.65 2.18 -18.36
N TRP A 237 15.69 0.84 -18.32
CA TRP A 237 14.48 0.02 -18.35
C TRP A 237 13.58 0.20 -17.12
N TYR A 238 14.16 0.33 -15.92
CA TYR A 238 13.38 0.59 -14.70
C TYR A 238 12.87 2.04 -14.65
N SER A 239 13.64 3.02 -15.10
CA SER A 239 13.19 4.41 -15.24
C SER A 239 12.02 4.54 -16.21
N ASP A 240 12.10 3.93 -17.40
CA ASP A 240 10.98 3.91 -18.36
C ASP A 240 9.73 3.26 -17.76
N ARG A 241 9.91 2.24 -16.92
CA ARG A 241 8.81 1.59 -16.21
C ARG A 241 8.22 2.47 -15.12
N TYR A 242 9.05 3.19 -14.39
CA TYR A 242 8.65 4.15 -13.38
C TYR A 242 7.88 5.31 -14.03
N ASP A 243 8.37 5.85 -15.14
CA ASP A 243 7.67 6.85 -15.94
C ASP A 243 6.36 6.30 -16.51
N ALA A 244 6.29 5.03 -16.90
CA ALA A 244 5.06 4.41 -17.32
C ALA A 244 4.07 4.15 -16.16
N LEU A 245 4.57 4.00 -14.93
CA LEU A 245 3.79 3.85 -13.71
C LEU A 245 3.18 5.20 -13.31
N LEU A 246 4.00 6.27 -13.29
CA LEU A 246 3.61 7.61 -12.87
C LEU A 246 2.95 8.45 -13.98
N GLY A 247 3.46 8.35 -15.21
CA GLY A 247 3.05 9.16 -16.36
C GLY A 247 1.74 8.70 -17.00
N ARG A 248 1.24 7.52 -16.62
CA ARG A 248 -0.16 7.17 -16.88
C ARG A 248 -0.99 7.86 -15.81
N ILE A 249 -1.73 8.88 -16.22
CA ILE A 249 -2.81 9.54 -15.46
C ILE A 249 -3.94 8.54 -15.22
N ASP A 250 -3.63 7.42 -14.56
CA ASP A 250 -4.65 6.42 -14.29
C ASP A 250 -4.47 5.61 -13.03
N TRP A 251 -3.59 5.93 -12.06
CA TRP A 251 -3.79 5.68 -10.61
C TRP A 251 -4.61 4.41 -10.25
N ARG A 252 -4.24 3.28 -10.87
CA ARG A 252 -4.98 2.00 -10.95
C ARG A 252 -4.00 0.85 -10.89
N ALA A 253 -2.85 1.04 -10.23
CA ALA A 253 -1.85 0.00 -10.12
C ALA A 253 -2.22 -1.09 -9.10
N HIS A 254 -3.45 -1.10 -8.59
CA HIS A 254 -3.98 -2.12 -7.68
C HIS A 254 -3.66 -3.54 -8.15
N GLN A 255 -3.12 -4.37 -7.25
CA GLN A 255 -2.62 -5.70 -7.57
C GLN A 255 -2.87 -6.69 -6.43
N ALA A 256 -3.13 -7.94 -6.79
CA ALA A 256 -3.09 -9.09 -5.89
C ALA A 256 -1.90 -10.00 -6.24
N GLY A 257 -1.12 -10.40 -5.22
CA GLY A 257 0.07 -11.23 -5.42
C GLY A 257 1.22 -10.52 -6.15
N GLY A 258 2.19 -11.29 -6.62
CA GLY A 258 3.29 -10.81 -7.44
C GLY A 258 4.46 -10.16 -6.69
N HIS A 259 5.25 -9.41 -7.45
CA HIS A 259 6.22 -8.43 -7.00
C HIS A 259 5.58 -7.03 -7.00
N PRO A 260 5.99 -6.14 -6.08
CA PRO A 260 5.47 -4.78 -6.00
C PRO A 260 5.95 -3.91 -7.17
N ASP A 261 5.13 -2.94 -7.58
CA ASP A 261 5.63 -1.79 -8.34
C ASP A 261 6.17 -0.75 -7.36
N GLN A 262 7.49 -0.71 -7.15
CA GLN A 262 8.10 0.17 -6.14
C GLN A 262 8.03 1.65 -6.56
N ILE A 263 7.67 2.53 -5.61
CA ILE A 263 7.79 3.98 -5.78
C ILE A 263 9.14 4.48 -5.25
N GLN A 264 9.56 3.97 -4.10
CA GLN A 264 10.81 4.32 -3.44
C GLN A 264 11.75 3.10 -3.36
N LEU A 265 13.06 3.36 -3.37
CA LEU A 265 14.07 2.34 -3.05
C LEU A 265 14.09 2.12 -1.52
N GLY A 266 13.81 0.88 -1.10
CA GLY A 266 13.71 0.40 0.28
C GLY A 266 12.32 0.59 0.92
N PRO A 267 12.07 0.01 2.11
CA PRO A 267 12.44 -1.33 2.57
C PRO A 267 11.31 -2.33 2.25
N GLN A 268 11.62 -3.41 1.53
CA GLN A 268 10.92 -4.66 1.83
C GLN A 268 11.15 -5.00 3.31
N PRO A 269 10.20 -5.60 4.04
CA PRO A 269 10.37 -5.85 5.48
C PRO A 269 11.49 -6.88 5.83
N GLY A 270 12.77 -6.52 5.75
CA GLY A 270 13.91 -7.28 6.29
C GLY A 270 14.73 -8.10 5.28
N ARG A 271 15.85 -8.67 5.76
CA ARG A 271 17.03 -9.13 4.99
C ARG A 271 16.87 -10.32 4.01
N LYS A 272 15.66 -10.87 3.83
CA LYS A 272 15.39 -11.97 2.88
C LYS A 272 14.05 -11.73 2.19
N ALA A 273 14.10 -11.07 1.03
CA ALA A 273 12.95 -10.75 0.20
C ALA A 273 12.14 -12.01 -0.16
N GLU A 274 12.80 -13.16 -0.31
CA GLU A 274 12.19 -14.44 -0.68
C GLU A 274 11.21 -15.00 0.36
N ASP A 275 11.33 -14.58 1.62
CA ASP A 275 10.48 -15.03 2.72
C ASP A 275 9.16 -14.25 2.80
N TRP A 276 9.01 -13.17 2.03
CA TRP A 276 7.82 -12.32 2.06
C TRP A 276 6.95 -12.52 0.83
N ILE A 277 5.65 -12.48 1.09
CA ILE A 277 4.60 -12.58 0.10
C ILE A 277 3.84 -11.27 0.10
N LEU A 278 3.79 -10.60 -1.06
CA LEU A 278 2.88 -9.50 -1.29
C LEU A 278 1.47 -10.09 -1.43
N LEU A 279 0.58 -9.77 -0.52
CA LEU A 279 -0.83 -10.17 -0.59
C LEU A 279 -1.57 -9.25 -1.56
N MET A 280 -1.41 -7.95 -1.36
CA MET A 280 -2.02 -6.93 -2.20
C MET A 280 -1.22 -5.63 -2.19
N GLN A 281 -1.35 -4.87 -3.28
CA GLN A 281 -0.89 -3.50 -3.41
C GLN A 281 -2.11 -2.65 -3.75
N ILE A 282 -2.32 -1.56 -3.00
CA ILE A 282 -3.42 -0.62 -3.20
C ILE A 282 -2.83 0.74 -3.54
N ASP A 283 -3.11 1.19 -4.75
CA ASP A 283 -2.68 2.49 -5.25
C ASP A 283 -3.51 3.61 -4.62
N SER A 284 -2.97 4.82 -4.66
CA SER A 284 -3.84 5.98 -4.55
C SER A 284 -4.81 5.94 -5.73
N ASP A 285 -6.08 6.27 -5.52
CA ASP A 285 -7.11 6.25 -6.56
C ASP A 285 -8.14 7.34 -6.26
N HIS A 286 -7.95 8.49 -6.90
CA HIS A 286 -8.79 9.68 -6.67
C HIS A 286 -10.27 9.46 -7.05
N ARG A 287 -10.59 8.43 -7.86
CA ARG A 287 -11.98 8.09 -8.17
C ARG A 287 -12.71 7.48 -6.96
N SER A 288 -11.94 6.85 -6.07
CA SER A 288 -12.38 6.37 -4.75
C SER A 288 -12.22 7.44 -3.66
N GLY A 289 -11.37 8.45 -3.90
CA GLY A 289 -10.93 9.41 -2.90
C GLY A 289 -9.74 8.93 -2.07
N MET A 290 -9.05 7.87 -2.50
CA MET A 290 -7.86 7.35 -1.85
C MET A 290 -6.63 8.15 -2.26
N THR A 291 -5.89 8.65 -1.27
CA THR A 291 -4.61 9.31 -1.45
C THR A 291 -3.67 8.92 -0.31
N TRP A 292 -2.52 8.35 -0.65
CA TRP A 292 -1.50 7.88 0.28
C TRP A 292 -0.29 8.81 0.24
N GLY A 293 -0.04 9.59 1.30
CA GLY A 293 1.01 10.61 1.29
C GLY A 293 0.91 11.54 0.07
N ASP A 294 2.05 11.80 -0.59
CA ASP A 294 2.07 12.40 -1.92
C ASP A 294 1.95 11.31 -3.00
N SER A 295 0.71 10.95 -3.34
CA SER A 295 0.45 10.14 -4.55
C SER A 295 1.03 8.72 -4.51
N GLY A 296 1.02 8.10 -3.34
CA GLY A 296 1.70 6.86 -3.03
C GLY A 296 0.90 5.56 -3.20
N MET A 297 1.45 4.47 -2.65
CA MET A 297 0.90 3.11 -2.65
C MET A 297 1.05 2.45 -1.27
N LEU A 298 0.05 1.64 -0.90
CA LEU A 298 0.12 0.71 0.22
C LEU A 298 0.50 -0.69 -0.29
N TYR A 299 1.46 -1.34 0.36
CA TYR A 299 1.85 -2.73 0.09
C TYR A 299 1.61 -3.59 1.32
N VAL A 300 0.74 -4.57 1.21
CA VAL A 300 0.39 -5.50 2.30
C VAL A 300 1.19 -6.78 2.13
N TRP A 301 2.14 -7.00 3.04
CA TRP A 301 3.07 -8.11 3.06
C TRP A 301 2.78 -9.07 4.21
N ILE A 302 3.18 -10.31 4.04
CA ILE A 302 3.18 -11.31 5.13
C ILE A 302 4.38 -12.25 4.97
N ARG A 303 4.98 -12.71 6.08
CA ARG A 303 5.98 -13.77 6.01
C ARG A 303 5.34 -15.05 5.53
N ARG A 304 6.06 -15.83 4.73
CA ARG A 304 5.61 -17.13 4.22
C ARG A 304 5.16 -18.06 5.35
N GLU A 305 5.93 -18.13 6.44
CA GLU A 305 5.58 -18.93 7.62
C GLU A 305 4.29 -18.47 8.31
N ASP A 306 4.04 -17.16 8.39
CA ASP A 306 2.82 -16.60 8.97
C ASP A 306 1.60 -16.87 8.08
N LEU A 307 1.77 -16.77 6.77
CA LEU A 307 0.72 -17.05 5.80
C LEU A 307 0.30 -18.53 5.83
N GLN A 308 1.27 -19.45 5.92
CA GLN A 308 1.03 -20.88 6.07
C GLN A 308 0.34 -21.19 7.41
N ALA A 309 0.73 -20.50 8.48
CA ALA A 309 0.11 -20.60 9.80
C ALA A 309 -1.19 -19.79 9.96
N ARG A 310 -1.65 -19.09 8.93
CA ARG A 310 -2.85 -18.21 8.94
C ARG A 310 -2.81 -17.09 9.98
N ARG A 311 -1.61 -16.60 10.32
CA ARG A 311 -1.38 -15.50 11.28
C ARG A 311 -1.42 -14.13 10.58
N PHE A 312 -2.59 -13.76 10.06
CA PHE A 312 -2.75 -12.49 9.34
C PHE A 312 -2.62 -11.24 10.24
N ASP A 313 -2.70 -11.41 11.56
CA ASP A 313 -2.31 -10.39 12.55
C ASP A 313 -0.83 -10.00 12.48
N ARG A 314 0.01 -10.81 11.82
CA ARG A 314 1.44 -10.56 11.60
C ARG A 314 1.76 -9.91 10.25
N ALA A 315 0.74 -9.56 9.47
CA ALA A 315 0.93 -8.81 8.23
C ALA A 315 1.62 -7.47 8.50
N ARG A 316 2.42 -7.02 7.53
CA ARG A 316 3.09 -5.73 7.52
C ARG A 316 2.57 -4.90 6.37
N VAL A 317 2.34 -3.63 6.62
CA VAL A 317 2.00 -2.66 5.59
C VAL A 317 3.19 -1.74 5.43
N ILE A 318 3.58 -1.46 4.19
CA ILE A 318 4.52 -0.39 3.85
C ILE A 318 3.76 0.62 3.01
N LEU A 319 3.85 1.90 3.36
CA LEU A 319 3.44 3.01 2.50
C LEU A 319 4.69 3.58 1.83
N GLN A 320 4.63 3.80 0.52
CA GLN A 320 5.62 4.61 -0.20
C GLN A 320 4.89 5.72 -0.96
N SER A 321 5.43 6.93 -0.97
CA SER A 321 4.92 8.07 -1.74
C SER A 321 6.01 8.77 -2.53
N LEU A 322 5.64 9.70 -3.42
CA LEU A 322 6.58 10.49 -4.21
C LEU A 322 7.36 11.53 -3.39
#